data_AF-A0A151BEJ4-F1
#
_entry.id   AF-A0A151BEJ4-F1
#
_cell.length_a   1.000
_cell.length_b   1.000
_cell.length_c   1.000
_cell.angle_alpha   90.00
_cell.angle_beta   90.00
_cell.angle_gamma   90.00
#
_symmetry.space_group_name_H-M   'P 1'
#
loop_
_entity.id
_entity.type
_entity.pdbx_description
1 polymer ?
#
loop_
_entity_poly.entity_id
_entity_poly.type
_entity_poly.pdbx_seq_one_letter_code
_entity_poly.pdbx_strand_id
1 'polypeptide(L)' 'MCGAGSTAKKVLVVSGKRKTAIARATIKPGRGRVRINRIPLEIYEPEIARLKIMEPLMLAGEEVCRST' A
#
# COMPACT_ATOMS: atom_id res chain seq x y z
N MET A 1 31.84 -2.78 16.55
CA MET A 1 32.23 -2.38 15.18
C MET A 1 31.17 -2.95 14.24
N CYS A 2 30.12 -2.17 13.97
CA CYS A 2 29.95 -1.37 12.75
C CYS A 2 29.47 -2.21 11.56
N GLY A 3 28.24 -1.95 11.14
CA GLY A 3 27.64 -2.52 9.93
C GLY A 3 26.24 -1.95 9.68
N ALA A 4 26.11 -0.63 9.67
CA ALA A 4 24.88 0.06 9.31
C ALA A 4 24.64 -0.09 7.80
N GLY A 5 23.68 -0.94 7.43
CA GLY A 5 23.15 -1.01 6.06
C GLY A 5 22.01 -0.01 5.87
N SER A 6 22.32 1.27 5.74
CA SER A 6 21.34 2.27 5.29
C SER A 6 21.20 2.20 3.78
N THR A 7 20.53 1.16 3.28
CA THR A 7 20.24 1.01 1.85
C THR A 7 19.23 2.09 1.46
N ALA A 8 19.59 2.91 0.46
CA ALA A 8 18.79 4.02 -0.02
C ALA A 8 17.31 3.61 -0.15
N LYS A 9 16.44 4.24 0.65
CA LYS A 9 14.99 3.97 0.64
C LYS A 9 14.46 4.33 -0.75
N LYS A 10 14.31 3.34 -1.63
CA LYS A 10 13.57 3.47 -2.88
C LYS A 10 12.10 3.70 -2.51
N VAL A 11 11.70 4.97 -2.47
CA VAL A 11 10.32 5.38 -2.26
C VAL A 11 9.67 5.45 -3.63
N LEU A 12 8.71 4.57 -3.88
CA LEU A 12 7.91 4.62 -5.11
C LEU A 12 6.64 5.41 -4.82
N VAL A 13 6.42 6.47 -5.61
CA VAL A 13 5.17 7.24 -5.56
C VAL A 13 4.39 6.94 -6.82
N VAL A 14 3.18 6.40 -6.65
CA VAL A 14 2.26 6.14 -7.75
C VAL A 14 1.00 6.96 -7.56
N SER A 15 0.44 7.44 -8.66
CA SER A 15 -0.82 8.16 -8.68
C SER A 15 -1.83 7.41 -9.54
N GLY A 16 -3.02 7.17 -9.00
CA GLY A 16 -4.18 6.70 -9.74
C GLY A 16 -5.19 7.84 -9.89
N LYS A 17 -5.82 7.95 -11.06
CA LYS A 17 -6.87 8.93 -11.32
C LYS A 17 -8.07 8.25 -11.97
N ARG A 18 -9.28 8.54 -11.48
CA ARG A 18 -10.54 8.15 -12.10
C ARG A 18 -11.55 9.29 -12.01
N LYS A 19 -11.96 9.85 -13.15
CA LYS A 19 -12.79 11.08 -13.21
C LYS A 19 -12.15 12.20 -12.37
N THR A 20 -12.83 12.64 -11.31
CA THR A 20 -12.37 13.66 -10.34
C THR A 20 -11.59 13.06 -9.17
N ALA A 21 -11.64 11.75 -8.95
CA ALA A 21 -10.95 11.09 -7.85
C ALA A 21 -9.46 10.90 -8.17
N ILE A 22 -8.60 11.36 -7.27
CA ILE A 22 -7.14 11.24 -7.34
C ILE A 22 -6.66 10.50 -6.09
N ALA A 23 -5.96 9.39 -6.27
CA ALA A 23 -5.33 8.62 -5.21
C ALA A 23 -3.81 8.66 -5.38
N ARG A 24 -3.08 9.03 -4.33
CA ARG A 24 -1.61 8.99 -4.30
C ARG A 24 -1.16 7.95 -3.29
N ALA A 25 -0.44 6.94 -3.75
CA ALA A 25 0.12 5.91 -2.88
C ALA A 25 1.64 6.07 -2.83
N THR A 26 2.17 6.09 -1.61
CA THR A 26 3.62 6.10 -1.37
C THR A 26 4.00 4.76 -0.78
N ILE A 27 4.75 3.98 -1.55
CA ILE A 27 5.19 2.66 -1.16
C ILE A 27 6.60 2.80 -0.57
N LYS A 28 6.76 2.26 0.64
CA LYS A 28 8.03 2.22 1.37
C LYS A 28 8.30 0.76 1.76
N PRO A 29 9.56 0.31 1.72
CA PRO A 29 9.90 -1.03 2.20
C PRO A 29 9.53 -1.16 3.69
N GLY A 30 8.84 -2.25 4.06
CA GLY A 30 8.35 -2.45 5.42
C GLY A 30 7.33 -3.58 5.55
N ARG A 31 6.64 -3.65 6.70
CA ARG A 31 5.76 -4.78 7.09
C ARG A 31 4.44 -4.93 6.30
N GLY A 32 4.32 -4.34 5.10
CA GLY A 32 3.14 -4.53 4.23
C GLY A 32 1.81 -3.98 4.75
N ARG A 33 1.80 -2.98 5.65
CA ARG A 33 0.56 -2.39 6.18
C ARG A 33 -0.05 -1.37 5.21
N VAL A 34 -1.25 -1.65 4.70
CA VAL A 34 -2.00 -0.75 3.81
C VAL A 34 -2.96 0.13 4.61
N ARG A 35 -2.90 1.46 4.38
CA ARG A 35 -3.80 2.45 4.98
C ARG A 35 -4.29 3.40 3.90
N ILE A 36 -5.58 3.73 3.92
CA ILE A 36 -6.21 4.67 3.00
C ILE A 36 -6.75 5.83 3.83
N ASN A 37 -6.34 7.06 3.54
CA ASN A 37 -6.75 8.24 4.33
C ASN A 37 -6.59 8.08 5.85
N ARG A 38 -5.52 7.38 6.28
CA ARG A 38 -5.21 7.02 7.69
C ARG A 38 -6.10 5.94 8.31
N ILE A 39 -7.12 5.47 7.60
CA ILE A 39 -8.01 4.40 8.03
C ILE A 39 -7.43 3.06 7.55
N PRO A 40 -7.39 2.02 8.41
CA PRO A 40 -7.01 0.67 8.00
C PRO A 40 -8.05 0.09 7.04
N LEU A 41 -7.61 -0.73 6.08
CA LEU A 41 -8.49 -1.33 5.07
C LEU A 41 -9.62 -2.19 5.68
N GLU A 42 -9.38 -2.77 6.86
CA GLU A 42 -10.34 -3.61 7.59
C GLU A 42 -11.64 -2.87 7.97
N ILE A 43 -11.52 -1.58 8.31
CA ILE A 43 -12.62 -0.74 8.82
C ILE A 43 -13.02 0.32 7.76
N TYR A 44 -12.72 0.06 6.49
CA TYR A 44 -13.06 1.00 5.42
C TYR A 44 -14.54 0.88 5.04
N GLU A 45 -15.32 1.91 5.36
CA GLU A 45 -16.68 2.10 4.86
C GLU A 45 -16.63 2.89 3.54
N PRO A 46 -17.47 2.60 2.53
CA PRO A 46 -18.52 1.58 2.45
C PRO A 46 -18.01 0.18 2.06
N GLU A 47 -18.76 -0.88 2.43
CA GLU A 47 -18.37 -2.28 2.19
C GLU A 47 -18.06 -2.60 0.72
N ILE A 48 -18.79 -2.00 -0.22
CA ILE A 48 -18.58 -2.18 -1.67
C ILE A 48 -17.20 -1.67 -2.09
N ALA A 49 -16.74 -0.56 -1.51
CA ALA A 49 -15.41 -0.03 -1.80
C ALA A 49 -14.33 -0.94 -1.22
N ARG A 50 -14.55 -1.46 0.00
CA ARG A 50 -13.66 -2.43 0.64
C ARG A 50 -13.43 -3.65 -0.25
N LEU A 51 -14.51 -4.28 -0.73
CA LEU A 51 -14.42 -5.46 -1.61
C LEU A 51 -13.64 -5.17 -2.89
N LYS A 52 -13.90 -4.03 -3.54
CA LYS A 52 -13.19 -3.62 -4.78
C LYS A 52 -11.71 -3.36 -4.58
N ILE A 53 -11.30 -2.89 -3.41
CA ILE A 53 -9.88 -2.65 -3.12
C ILE A 53 -9.20 -3.95 -2.68
N MET A 54 -9.94 -4.86 -2.04
CA MET A 54 -9.43 -6.14 -1.59
C MET A 54 -9.12 -7.09 -2.76
N GLU A 55 -9.96 -7.10 -3.79
CA GLU A 55 -9.77 -7.92 -5.00
C GLU A 55 -8.36 -7.78 -5.63
N PRO A 56 -7.87 -6.57 -5.99
CA PRO A 56 -6.53 -6.43 -6.54
C PRO A 56 -5.42 -6.74 -5.53
N LEU A 57 -5.67 -6.57 -4.22
CA LEU A 57 -4.69 -6.94 -3.19
C LEU A 57 -4.57 -8.47 -3.05
N MET A 58 -5.67 -9.21 -3.20
CA MET A 58 -5.65 -10.67 -3.26
C MET A 58 -4.94 -11.17 -4.53
N LEU A 59 -5.25 -10.56 -5.68
CA LEU A 59 -4.65 -10.93 -6.98
C LEU A 59 -3.15 -10.62 -7.06
N ALA A 60 -2.70 -9.53 -6.43
CA ALA A 60 -1.29 -9.16 -6.39
C ALA A 60 -0.43 -10.11 -5.51
N GLY A 61 -1.06 -11.02 -4.76
CA GLY A 61 -0.39 -12.01 -3.92
C GLY A 61 0.23 -11.42 -2.64
N GLU A 62 0.32 -12.23 -1.58
CA GLU A 62 0.98 -11.87 -0.31
C GLU A 62 2.48 -11.57 -0.49
N GLU A 63 3.07 -12.02 -1.59
CA GLU A 63 4.47 -11.87 -1.97
C GLU A 63 4.91 -10.42 -2.24
N VAL A 64 3.98 -9.50 -2.57
CA VAL A 64 4.28 -8.05 -2.66
C VAL A 64 4.20 -7.37 -1.28
N CYS A 65 3.44 -7.92 -0.34
CA CYS A 65 3.29 -7.40 1.02
C CYS A 65 4.33 -7.94 2.01
N ARG A 66 4.90 -9.13 1.76
CA ARG A 66 6.06 -9.69 2.47
C ARG A 66 7.37 -9.21 1.83
N SER A 67 7.81 -7.98 2.13
CA SER A 67 9.23 -7.65 1.97
C SER A 67 9.99 -8.06 3.23
N THR A 68 10.62 -9.24 3.21
CA THR A 68 11.79 -9.56 4.03
C THR A 68 12.96 -8.66 3.64
#